data_AF-Q572C5-F1
#
_entry.id   AF-Q572C5-F1
#
_cell.length_a   1.000
_cell.length_b   1.000
_cell.length_c   1.000
_cell.angle_alpha   90.00
_cell.angle_beta   90.00
_cell.angle_gamma   90.00
#
_symmetry.space_group_name_H-M   'P 1'
#
loop_
_entity.id
_entity.type
_entity.pdbx_description
1 polymer ?
#
loop_
_entity_poly.entity_id
_entity_poly.type
_entity_poly.pdbx_seq_one_letter_code
_entity_poly.pdbx_strand_id
1 'polypeptide(L)'
;YPRKEDPQKNKSCSKTIFLVTAVDFFNQVNILYGTLMEFCTPSTCPTMTAGSKFEYRWADGVQIKKPIEVSAPKYVEYLMDWIEVQLDDESLFPQKLGT
;
A
#
# COMPACT_ATOMS: atom_id res chain seq x y z
N TYR A 1 -32.64 6.41 26.62
CA TYR A 1 -31.25 6.51 27.10
C TYR A 1 -30.34 6.71 25.89
N PRO A 2 -29.63 7.84 25.75
CA PRO A 2 -28.70 7.99 24.64
C PRO A 2 -27.48 7.08 24.90
N ARG A 3 -27.19 6.21 23.94
CA ARG A 3 -26.02 5.34 23.93
C ARG A 3 -24.80 6.28 23.85
N LYS A 4 -24.01 6.39 24.92
CA LYS A 4 -22.74 7.14 24.85
C LYS A 4 -21.86 6.43 23.83
N GLU A 5 -21.62 7.06 22.69
CA GLU A 5 -20.69 6.55 21.69
C GLU A 5 -19.28 6.64 22.25
N ASP A 6 -18.61 5.49 22.35
CA ASP A 6 -17.28 5.40 22.91
C ASP A 6 -16.26 5.93 21.88
N PRO A 7 -15.53 7.03 22.14
CA PRO A 7 -14.62 7.65 21.18
C PRO A 7 -13.52 6.68 20.71
N GLN A 8 -13.14 5.73 21.57
CA GLN A 8 -12.15 4.69 21.27
C GLN A 8 -12.67 3.71 20.20
N LYS A 9 -13.96 3.36 20.27
CA LYS A 9 -14.62 2.44 19.32
C LYS A 9 -14.81 3.09 17.95
N ASN A 10 -15.12 4.38 17.90
CA ASN A 10 -15.22 5.13 16.63
C ASN A 10 -13.85 5.26 15.94
N LYS A 11 -12.77 5.48 16.70
CA LYS A 11 -11.39 5.46 16.20
C LYS A 11 -10.99 4.08 15.67
N SER A 12 -11.32 3.01 16.39
CA SER A 12 -11.06 1.63 15.94
C SER A 12 -11.82 1.28 14.67
N CYS A 13 -13.12 1.63 14.60
CA CYS A 13 -13.96 1.37 13.43
C CYS A 13 -13.48 2.16 12.20
N SER A 14 -13.15 3.45 12.37
CA SER A 14 -12.55 4.25 11.28
C SER A 14 -11.25 3.63 10.78
N LYS A 15 -10.35 3.21 11.67
CA LYS A 15 -9.09 2.54 11.29
C LYS A 15 -9.33 1.24 10.52
N THR A 16 -10.27 0.40 10.96
CA THR A 16 -10.63 -0.83 10.24
C THR A 16 -11.25 -0.54 8.88
N ILE A 17 -12.11 0.49 8.76
CA ILE A 17 -12.66 0.92 7.47
C ILE A 17 -11.53 1.34 6.53
N PHE A 18 -10.59 2.18 6.98
CA PHE A 18 -9.45 2.60 6.15
C PHE A 18 -8.61 1.39 5.70
N LEU A 19 -8.34 0.45 6.60
CA LEU A 19 -7.61 -0.78 6.32
C LEU A 19 -8.32 -1.62 5.25
N VAL A 20 -9.62 -1.88 5.42
CA VAL A 20 -10.43 -2.64 4.47
C VAL A 20 -10.50 -1.94 3.11
N THR A 21 -10.69 -0.61 3.08
CA THR A 21 -10.74 0.16 1.83
C THR A 21 -9.39 0.20 1.10
N ALA A 22 -8.29 0.28 1.84
CA ALA A 22 -6.95 0.27 1.27
C ALA A 22 -6.60 -1.11 0.68
N VAL A 23 -6.94 -2.18 1.41
CA VAL A 23 -6.77 -3.56 0.93
C VAL A 23 -7.64 -3.83 -0.29
N ASP A 24 -8.90 -3.38 -0.30
CA ASP A 24 -9.78 -3.55 -1.45
C ASP A 24 -9.25 -2.80 -2.68
N PHE A 25 -8.82 -1.55 -2.53
CA PHE A 25 -8.22 -0.78 -3.62
C PHE A 25 -6.93 -1.43 -4.14
N PHE A 26 -6.06 -1.89 -3.23
CA PHE A 26 -4.84 -2.61 -3.57
C PHE A 26 -5.12 -3.87 -4.39
N ASN A 27 -6.13 -4.65 -4.00
CA ASN A 27 -6.53 -5.84 -4.72
C ASN A 27 -7.07 -5.53 -6.12
N GLN A 28 -7.85 -4.46 -6.28
CA GLN A 28 -8.33 -4.03 -7.59
C GLN A 28 -7.17 -3.58 -8.50
N VAL A 29 -6.22 -2.82 -7.96
CA VAL A 29 -5.02 -2.38 -8.69
C VAL A 29 -4.14 -3.58 -9.06
N ASN A 30 -4.00 -4.57 -8.18
CA ASN A 30 -3.27 -5.80 -8.45
C ASN A 30 -3.86 -6.60 -9.61
N ILE A 31 -5.18 -6.78 -9.63
CA ILE A 31 -5.87 -7.49 -10.71
C ILE A 31 -5.65 -6.75 -12.04
N LEU A 32 -5.77 -5.42 -12.03
CA LEU A 32 -5.51 -4.60 -13.21
C LEU A 32 -4.05 -4.73 -13.67
N TYR A 33 -3.09 -4.62 -12.74
CA TYR A 33 -1.67 -4.75 -13.02
C TYR A 33 -1.30 -6.15 -13.54
N GLY A 34 -2.00 -7.19 -13.08
CA GLY A 34 -1.86 -8.57 -13.56
C GLY A 34 -2.12 -8.74 -15.06
N THR A 35 -2.96 -7.89 -15.66
CA THR A 35 -3.17 -7.89 -17.12
C THR A 35 -2.10 -7.10 -17.90
N LEU A 36 -1.37 -6.22 -17.20
CA LEU A 36 -0.34 -5.34 -17.78
C LEU A 36 1.08 -5.89 -17.58
N MET A 37 1.31 -6.73 -16.57
CA MET A 37 2.63 -7.28 -16.25
C MET A 37 3.24 -8.08 -17.40
N GLU A 38 2.39 -8.70 -18.24
CA GLU A 38 2.86 -9.41 -19.44
C GLU A 38 3.49 -8.47 -20.48
N PHE A 39 3.09 -7.21 -20.49
CA PHE A 39 3.62 -6.18 -21.40
C PHE A 39 4.65 -5.28 -20.72
N CYS A 40 4.60 -5.15 -19.39
CA CYS A 40 5.48 -4.29 -18.60
C CYS A 40 6.60 -5.10 -17.93
N THR A 41 7.59 -5.45 -18.73
CA THR A 41 8.83 -6.09 -18.30
C THR A 41 9.88 -5.05 -17.91
N PRO A 42 10.96 -5.40 -17.19
CA PRO A 42 12.06 -4.47 -16.93
C PRO A 42 12.69 -3.89 -18.20
N SER A 43 12.57 -4.60 -19.33
CA SER A 43 13.08 -4.17 -20.64
C SER A 43 12.17 -3.14 -21.30
N THR A 44 10.85 -3.26 -21.16
CA THR A 44 9.86 -2.35 -21.76
C THR A 44 9.53 -1.17 -20.86
N CYS A 45 9.58 -1.37 -19.54
CA CYS A 45 9.33 -0.39 -18.50
C CYS A 45 10.54 -0.26 -17.54
N PRO A 46 11.70 0.25 -18.00
CA PRO A 46 12.93 0.28 -17.21
C PRO A 46 12.87 1.24 -16.01
N THR A 47 11.94 2.18 -16.02
CA THR A 47 11.71 3.17 -14.97
C THR A 47 10.21 3.28 -14.68
N MET A 48 9.82 3.45 -13.41
CA MET A 48 8.43 3.69 -13.04
C MET A 48 8.01 5.12 -13.41
N THR A 49 7.17 5.30 -14.42
CA THR A 49 6.75 6.63 -14.91
C THR A 49 5.25 6.70 -15.17
N ALA A 50 4.60 7.83 -14.86
CA ALA A 50 3.24 8.14 -15.32
C ALA A 50 3.29 9.15 -16.47
N GLY A 51 3.34 8.62 -17.70
CA GLY A 51 3.55 9.41 -18.89
C GLY A 51 4.95 10.04 -18.95
N SER A 52 5.13 11.05 -19.78
CA SER A 52 6.45 11.66 -20.04
C SER A 52 6.92 12.66 -18.99
N LYS A 53 6.07 13.02 -18.03
CA LYS A 53 6.32 14.13 -17.10
C LYS A 53 6.62 13.72 -15.66
N PHE A 54 6.26 12.51 -15.28
CA PHE A 54 6.36 12.06 -13.89
C PHE A 54 7.11 10.75 -13.81
N GLU A 55 8.17 10.75 -13.01
CA GLU A 55 8.96 9.59 -12.66
C GLU A 55 8.79 9.33 -11.16
N TYR A 56 8.50 8.08 -10.80
CA TYR A 56 8.37 7.64 -9.42
C TYR A 56 9.63 6.92 -9.01
N ARG A 57 10.22 7.38 -7.91
CA ARG A 57 11.40 6.76 -7.29
C ARG A 57 11.01 6.14 -5.97
N TRP A 58 11.52 4.93 -5.72
CA TRP A 58 11.16 4.17 -4.53
C TRP A 58 12.03 4.57 -3.34
N ALA A 59 11.41 4.81 -2.19
CA ALA A 59 12.06 4.93 -0.90
C ALA A 59 11.10 4.48 0.20
N ASP A 60 11.53 3.54 1.04
CA ASP A 60 10.75 3.05 2.19
C ASP A 60 11.11 3.76 3.50
N GLY A 61 12.15 4.61 3.50
CA GLY A 61 12.65 5.34 4.67
C GLY A 61 13.38 4.48 5.71
N VAL A 62 13.34 3.15 5.58
CA VAL A 62 13.93 2.19 6.51
C VAL A 62 15.16 1.53 5.89
N GLN A 63 14.98 0.72 4.84
CA GLN A 63 16.07 0.03 4.16
C GLN A 63 16.68 0.93 3.07
N ILE A 64 15.83 1.68 2.37
CA ILE A 64 16.15 2.56 1.26
C ILE A 64 15.79 4.00 1.67
N LYS A 65 16.79 4.67 2.25
CA LYS A 65 16.67 6.07 2.72
C LYS A 65 16.78 7.11 1.61
N LYS A 66 17.37 6.75 0.46
CA LYS A 66 17.51 7.62 -0.70
C LYS A 66 16.63 7.09 -1.82
N PRO A 67 15.80 7.93 -2.48
CA PRO A 67 14.97 7.49 -3.59
C PRO A 67 15.81 6.86 -4.70
N ILE A 68 15.55 5.58 -4.98
CA ILE A 68 16.20 4.84 -6.05
C ILE A 68 15.28 4.76 -7.28
N GLU A 69 15.91 4.77 -8.44
CA GLU A 69 15.24 4.48 -9.70
C GLU A 69 15.14 2.97 -9.86
N VAL A 70 13.94 2.49 -10.14
CA VAL A 70 13.64 1.08 -10.34
C VAL A 70 12.66 0.91 -11.49
N SER A 71 12.72 -0.24 -12.15
CA SER A 71 11.74 -0.60 -13.17
C SER A 71 10.32 -0.62 -12.60
N ALA A 72 9.33 -0.33 -13.45
CA ALA A 72 7.93 -0.33 -13.04
C ALA A 72 7.50 -1.62 -12.32
N PRO A 73 7.81 -2.85 -12.80
CA PRO A 73 7.46 -4.07 -12.06
C PRO A 73 8.15 -4.18 -10.70
N LYS A 74 9.43 -3.78 -10.62
CA LYS A 74 10.17 -3.79 -9.35
C LYS A 74 9.61 -2.78 -8.34
N TYR A 75 9.14 -1.63 -8.82
CA TYR A 75 8.48 -0.63 -7.98
C TYR A 75 7.21 -1.20 -7.34
N VAL A 76 6.37 -1.88 -8.14
CA VAL A 76 5.12 -2.49 -7.67
C VAL A 76 5.41 -3.62 -6.68
N GLU A 77 6.43 -4.45 -6.93
CA GLU A 77 6.88 -5.47 -5.98
C GLU A 77 7.23 -4.87 -4.61
N TYR A 78 8.09 -3.83 -4.58
CA TYR A 78 8.43 -3.16 -3.32
C TYR A 78 7.24 -2.50 -2.64
N LEU A 79 6.29 -1.98 -3.42
CA LEU A 79 5.06 -1.40 -2.88
C LEU A 79 4.20 -2.46 -2.17
N MET A 80 4.10 -3.65 -2.75
CA MET A 80 3.31 -4.76 -2.21
C MET A 80 3.93 -5.27 -0.91
N ASP A 81 5.24 -5.51 -0.90
CA ASP A 81 5.99 -5.92 0.29
C ASP A 81 5.89 -4.88 1.41
N TRP A 82 5.99 -3.59 1.07
CA TRP A 82 5.86 -2.51 2.04
C TRP A 82 4.45 -2.47 2.65
N ILE A 83 3.40 -2.60 1.83
CA ILE A 83 2.03 -2.62 2.32
C ILE A 83 1.81 -3.78 3.29
N GLU A 84 2.33 -4.98 3.00
CA GLU A 84 2.25 -6.13 3.91
C GLU A 84 2.87 -5.81 5.29
N VAL A 85 4.07 -5.24 5.31
CA VAL A 85 4.74 -4.81 6.56
C VAL A 85 3.92 -3.78 7.33
N GLN A 86 3.30 -2.82 6.63
CA GLN A 86 2.46 -1.81 7.28
C GLN A 86 1.15 -2.38 7.83
N LEU A 87 0.59 -3.41 7.17
CA LEU A 87 -0.62 -4.10 7.62
C LEU A 87 -0.36 -4.99 8.85
N ASP A 88 0.85 -5.56 8.95
CA ASP A 88 1.29 -6.37 10.08
C ASP A 88 1.74 -5.54 11.31
N ASP A 89 1.92 -4.23 11.15
CA ASP A 89 2.29 -3.34 12.24
C ASP A 89 1.11 -3.15 13.24
N GLU A 90 1.15 -3.88 14.36
CA GLU A 90 0.15 -3.79 15.43
C GLU A 90 -0.01 -2.37 16.03
N SER A 91 0.98 -1.48 15.87
CA SER A 91 0.88 -0.09 16.32
C SER A 91 -0.03 0.75 15.41
N LEU A 92 -0.06 0.42 14.11
CA LEU A 92 -0.96 1.02 13.13
C LEU A 92 -2.33 0.33 13.16
N PHE A 93 -2.31 -1.01 13.17
CA PHE A 93 -3.49 -1.86 13.08
C PHE A 93 -3.48 -2.94 14.18
N PRO A 94 -3.98 -2.61 15.38
CA PRO A 94 -4.02 -3.56 16.48
C PRO A 94 -4.94 -4.74 16.15
N GLN A 95 -4.36 -5.94 16.03
CA GLN A 95 -5.07 -7.18 15.70
C GLN A 95 -5.86 -7.75 16.90
N LYS A 96 -5.55 -7.27 18.11
CA LYS A 96 -6.25 -7.67 19.33
C LYS A 96 -7.47 -6.78 19.57
N LEU A 97 -8.65 -7.33 19.27
CA LEU A 97 -9.88 -6.90 19.93
C LEU A 97 -9.72 -7.18 21.43
N GLY A 98 -9.49 -6.13 22.21
CA GLY A 98 -9.32 -6.24 23.66
C GLY A 98 -10.52 -6.93 24.32
N THR A 99 -10.23 -7.86 25.24
CA THR A 99 -11.14 -8.33 26.30
C THR A 99 -11.57 -7.20 27.23
#